data_AF-A0A7L4ZIY7-F1
#
_entry.id   AF-A0A7L4ZIY7-F1
#
_cell.length_a   1.000
_cell.length_b   1.000
_cell.length_c   1.000
_cell.angle_alpha   90.00
_cell.angle_beta   90.00
_cell.angle_gamma   90.00
#
_symmetry.space_group_name_H-M   'P 1'
#
loop_
_entity.id
_entity.type
_entity.pdbx_description
1 polymer ?
#
loop_
_entity_poly.entity_id
_entity_poly.type
_entity_poly.pdbx_seq_one_letter_code
_entity_poly.pdbx_strand_id
1 'polypeptide(L)' 'MSKLKVSTIKKVLNRNQKMTADRLRSFKGFEKFSNQEAKEVIKKLEHLAAIVCKHVQNSK' A
#
# COMPACT_ATOMS: atom_id res chain seq x y z
N MET A 1 -3.72 2.25 -26.19
CA MET A 1 -3.18 2.23 -24.81
C MET A 1 -3.99 3.14 -23.89
N SER A 2 -4.92 2.61 -23.11
CA SER A 2 -5.78 3.41 -22.22
C SER A 2 -4.95 4.15 -21.17
N LYS A 3 -5.03 5.48 -21.18
CA LYS A 3 -4.47 6.36 -20.14
C LYS A 3 -5.32 6.14 -18.89
N LEU A 4 -4.81 5.40 -17.89
CA LEU A 4 -5.40 5.43 -16.56
C LEU A 4 -5.33 6.90 -16.10
N LYS A 5 -6.48 7.57 -16.06
CA LYS A 5 -6.56 8.97 -15.63
C LYS A 5 -6.08 9.02 -14.18
N VAL A 6 -4.99 9.75 -13.94
CA VAL A 6 -4.37 9.96 -12.61
C VAL A 6 -5.41 10.37 -11.55
N SER A 7 -6.51 11.00 -11.96
CA SER A 7 -7.67 11.34 -11.12
C SER A 7 -8.40 10.14 -10.51
N THR A 8 -8.47 9.00 -11.21
CA THR A 8 -9.08 7.77 -10.68
C THR A 8 -8.16 7.12 -9.64
N ILE A 9 -6.85 7.12 -9.86
CA ILE A 9 -5.85 6.61 -8.90
C ILE A 9 -5.90 7.42 -7.60
N LYS A 10 -5.98 8.75 -7.69
CA LYS A 10 -6.14 9.64 -6.52
C LYS A 10 -7.45 9.40 -5.76
N LYS A 11 -8.56 9.17 -6.46
CA LYS A 11 -9.86 8.84 -5.84
C LYS A 11 -9.86 7.49 -5.13
N VAL A 12 -9.19 6.49 -5.69
CA VAL A 12 -9.06 5.16 -5.08
C VAL A 12 -8.11 5.19 -3.88
N LEU A 13 -7.00 5.94 -3.96
CA LEU A 13 -6.10 6.20 -2.82
C LEU A 13 -6.79 6.95 -1.67
N ASN A 14 -7.70 7.89 -1.95
CA ASN A 14 -8.48 8.57 -0.91
C ASN A 14 -9.56 7.69 -0.26
N ARG A 15 -10.08 6.67 -0.97
CA ARG A 15 -11.00 5.67 -0.39
C ARG A 15 -10.25 4.57 0.38
N ASN A 16 -9.02 4.25 -0.01
CA ASN A 16 -8.17 3.29 0.66
C ASN A 16 -7.41 4.00 1.78
N GLN A 17 -8.02 4.03 2.98
CA GLN A 17 -7.35 4.48 4.21
C GLN A 17 -5.88 4.00 4.24
N LYS A 18 -4.95 4.92 4.44
CA LYS A 18 -3.52 4.59 4.63
C LYS A 18 -3.39 3.44 5.63
N MET A 19 -2.53 2.48 5.34
CA MET A 19 -2.27 1.41 6.29
C MET A 19 -1.55 2.02 7.50
N THR A 20 -2.19 1.97 8.67
CA THR A 20 -1.64 2.43 9.94
C THR A 20 -1.16 1.23 10.76
N ALA A 21 -0.31 1.47 11.76
CA ALA A 21 0.16 0.41 12.66
C ALA A 21 -1.01 -0.28 13.39
N ASP A 22 -1.99 0.49 13.88
CA ASP A 22 -3.21 -0.06 14.50
C ASP A 22 -4.03 -0.92 13.55
N ARG A 23 -4.18 -0.47 12.30
CA ARG A 23 -4.89 -1.25 11.29
C ARG A 23 -4.12 -2.52 10.93
N LEU A 24 -2.79 -2.46 10.85
CA LEU A 24 -1.93 -3.62 10.64
C LEU A 24 -2.11 -4.64 11.79
N ARG A 25 -2.15 -4.19 13.05
CA ARG A 25 -2.36 -5.06 14.21
C ARG A 25 -3.72 -5.73 14.27
N SER A 26 -4.73 -5.18 13.61
CA SER A 26 -6.05 -5.84 13.49
C SER A 26 -6.00 -7.12 12.64
N PHE A 27 -4.93 -7.34 11.87
CA PHE A 27 -4.75 -8.57 11.11
C PHE A 27 -4.10 -9.66 11.96
N LYS A 28 -4.66 -10.86 11.87
CA LYS A 28 -4.16 -12.04 12.55
C LYS A 28 -2.69 -12.29 12.18
N GLY A 29 -1.83 -12.43 13.18
CA GLY A 29 -0.38 -12.59 13.00
C GLY A 29 0.43 -11.29 13.12
N PHE A 30 -0.23 -10.13 13.15
CA PHE A 30 0.42 -8.82 13.38
C PHE A 30 0.03 -8.18 14.72
N GLU A 31 -0.81 -8.83 15.51
CA GLU A 31 -1.40 -8.30 16.76
C GLU A 31 -0.34 -7.82 17.76
N LYS A 32 0.79 -8.52 17.84
CA LYS A 32 1.88 -8.23 18.79
C LYS A 32 2.99 -7.34 18.22
N PHE A 33 2.83 -6.83 17.00
CA PHE A 33 3.89 -6.03 16.38
C PHE A 33 4.09 -4.74 17.14
N SER A 34 5.34 -4.45 17.49
CA SER A 34 5.73 -3.15 18.05
C SER A 34 5.44 -2.04 17.03
N ASN A 35 5.31 -0.79 17.50
CA ASN A 35 5.07 0.34 16.59
C ASN A 35 6.15 0.45 15.51
N GLN A 36 7.39 0.08 15.85
CA GLN A 36 8.52 0.08 14.93
C GLN A 36 8.39 -1.04 13.89
N GLU A 37 8.13 -2.27 14.32
CA GLU A 37 7.94 -3.42 13.41
C GLU A 37 6.77 -3.19 12.45
N ALA A 38 5.66 -2.65 12.95
CA ALA A 38 4.51 -2.31 12.11
C ALA A 38 4.85 -1.26 11.06
N LYS A 39 5.61 -0.22 11.41
CA LYS A 39 6.10 0.79 10.45
C LYS A 39 7.02 0.18 9.40
N GLU A 40 7.91 -0.72 9.79
CA GLU A 40 8.81 -1.40 8.85
C GLU A 40 8.06 -2.29 7.86
N VAL A 41 7.05 -3.03 8.33
CA VAL A 41 6.18 -3.84 7.44
C VAL A 41 5.40 -2.96 6.48
N ILE A 42 4.79 -1.87 6.97
CA ILE A 42 4.06 -0.93 6.11
C ILE A 42 4.99 -0.38 5.03
N LYS A 43 6.21 0.03 5.39
CA LYS A 43 7.21 0.54 4.43
C LYS A 43 7.60 -0.51 3.38
N LYS A 44 7.77 -1.78 3.78
CA LYS A 44 8.05 -2.88 2.85
C LYS A 44 6.88 -3.12 1.88
N LEU A 45 5.65 -3.07 2.38
CA LEU A 45 4.44 -3.21 1.57
C LEU A 45 4.27 -2.05 0.58
N GLU A 46 4.55 -0.81 1.00
CA GLU A 46 4.54 0.36 0.12
C GLU A 46 5.59 0.25 -0.99
N HIS A 47 6.79 -0.24 -0.66
CA HIS A 47 7.84 -0.46 -1.65
C HIS A 47 7.42 -1.53 -2.67
N LEU A 48 6.90 -2.66 -2.19
CA LEU A 48 6.41 -3.72 -3.07
C LEU A 48 5.30 -3.21 -3.99
N ALA A 49 4.33 -2.48 -3.45
CA ALA A 49 3.25 -1.89 -4.23
C ALA A 49 3.78 -0.94 -5.31
N ALA A 50 4.80 -0.13 -5.00
CA ALA A 50 5.46 0.74 -5.98
C ALA A 50 6.13 -0.06 -7.11
N ILE A 51 6.84 -1.15 -6.79
CA ILE A 51 7.46 -2.03 -7.78
C ILE A 51 6.40 -2.65 -8.70
N VAL A 52 5.34 -3.24 -8.12
CA VAL A 52 4.26 -3.87 -8.89
C VAL A 52 3.56 -2.85 -9.77
N CYS A 53 3.23 -1.67 -9.24
CA CYS A 53 2.62 -0.60 -10.03
C CYS A 53 3.52 -0.18 -11.20
N LYS A 54 4.83 -0.02 -10.94
CA LYS A 54 5.81 0.33 -11.98
C LYS A 54 5.91 -0.75 -13.06
N HIS A 55 5.92 -2.03 -12.66
CA HIS A 55 5.97 -3.15 -13.60
C HIS A 55 4.72 -3.23 -14.46
N VAL A 56 3.53 -3.08 -13.88
CA VAL A 56 2.25 -3.05 -14.61
C VAL A 56 2.16 -1.84 -15.55
N GLN A 57 2.68 -0.69 -15.13
CA GLN A 57 2.71 0.52 -15.97
C GLN A 57 3.69 0.41 -17.15
N ASN A 58 4.83 -0.27 -16.94
CA ASN A 58 5.90 -0.40 -17.94
C ASN A 58 5.77 -1.65 -18.83
N SER A 59 4.94 -2.64 -18.48
CA SER A 59 4.67 -3.82 -19.32
C SER A 59 3.69 -3.53 -20.44
N LYS A 60 3.85 -2.39 -21.12
CA LYS A 60 2.94 -1.87 -22.14
C LYS A 60 3.63 -1.63 -23.45
#